data_AF-A0A4Q5SB80-F1
#
_entry.id   AF-A0A4Q5SB80-F1
#
_cell.length_a   1.000
_cell.length_b   1.000
_cell.length_c   1.000
_cell.angle_alpha   90.00
_cell.angle_beta   90.00
_cell.angle_gamma   90.00
#
_symmetry.space_group_name_H-M   'P 1'
#
loop_
_entity.id
_entity.type
_entity.pdbx_description
1 polymer ?
#
loop_
_entity_poly.entity_id
_entity_poly.type
_entity_poly.pdbx_seq_one_letter_code
_entity_poly.pdbx_strand_id
1 'polypeptide(L)'
;AKIVRIYELDGAVGLADLGQRRGIGETELTDAFTHLGQALGLDWAQANAARIVAGDPWERLLIAGLARDFQQLRLEFLARGTSKDPRAEVDAWLAEHDARVAQFAAVVERAKRAPTANAAMLAQIAGQARVLLGR
;
A
#
# COMPACT_ATOMS: atom_id res chain seq x y z
N ALA A 1 14.14 -6.11 15.04
CA ALA A 1 14.32 -7.16 14.01
C ALA A 1 13.12 -8.11 13.90
N LYS A 2 12.64 -8.73 15.00
CA LYS A 2 11.56 -9.75 14.95
C LYS A 2 10.22 -9.24 14.39
N ILE A 3 9.80 -8.02 14.73
CA ILE A 3 8.50 -7.45 14.31
C ILE A 3 8.51 -7.07 12.82
N VAL A 4 9.58 -6.46 12.31
CA VAL A 4 9.74 -6.14 10.88
C VAL A 4 9.62 -7.40 10.02
N ARG A 5 10.26 -8.51 10.46
CA ARG A 5 10.20 -9.80 9.77
C ARG A 5 8.78 -10.40 9.76
N ILE A 6 7.96 -10.16 10.78
CA ILE A 6 6.57 -10.62 10.80
C ILE A 6 5.73 -9.86 9.77
N TYR A 7 5.91 -8.54 9.63
CA TYR A 7 5.19 -7.76 8.62
C TYR A 7 5.57 -8.15 7.18
N GLU A 8 6.86 -8.43 6.92
CA GLU A 8 7.31 -8.93 5.62
C GLU A 8 6.71 -10.31 5.30
N LEU A 9 6.60 -11.18 6.32
CA LEU A 9 5.94 -12.48 6.20
C LEU A 9 4.43 -12.35 5.94
N ASP A 10 3.74 -11.42 6.62
CA ASP A 10 2.32 -11.14 6.38
C ASP A 10 2.09 -10.62 4.94
N GLY A 11 3.04 -9.83 4.42
CA GLY A 11 3.18 -9.44 3.01
C GLY A 11 3.14 -10.61 2.05
N ALA A 12 4.10 -11.50 2.21
CA ALA A 12 4.28 -12.67 1.36
C ALA A 12 3.10 -13.66 1.44
N VAL A 13 2.54 -13.87 2.64
CA VAL A 13 1.37 -14.73 2.84
C VAL A 13 0.15 -14.20 2.07
N GLY A 14 -0.10 -12.90 2.14
CA GLY A 14 -1.23 -12.28 1.42
C GLY A 14 -1.11 -12.42 -0.10
N LEU A 15 0.10 -12.27 -0.65
CA LEU A 15 0.36 -12.44 -2.08
C LEU A 15 0.26 -13.90 -2.53
N ALA A 16 0.75 -14.85 -1.73
CA ALA A 16 0.64 -16.28 -2.02
C ALA A 16 -0.82 -16.75 -2.00
N ASP A 17 -1.59 -16.37 -0.98
CA ASP A 17 -3.02 -16.67 -0.89
C ASP A 17 -3.81 -16.02 -2.05
N LEU A 18 -3.44 -14.81 -2.46
CA LEU A 18 -4.02 -14.19 -3.66
C LEU A 18 -3.64 -14.95 -4.94
N GLY A 19 -2.38 -15.35 -5.10
CA GLY A 19 -1.90 -16.15 -6.25
C GLY A 19 -2.66 -17.45 -6.39
N GLN A 20 -2.87 -18.17 -5.29
CA GLN A 20 -3.67 -19.39 -5.27
C GLN A 20 -5.12 -19.15 -5.70
N ARG A 21 -5.79 -18.13 -5.15
CA ARG A 21 -7.19 -17.81 -5.48
C ARG A 21 -7.37 -17.35 -6.93
N ARG A 22 -6.39 -16.62 -7.45
CA ARG A 22 -6.41 -16.06 -8.81
C ARG A 22 -5.85 -17.00 -9.86
N GLY A 23 -5.09 -18.02 -9.48
CA GLY A 23 -4.30 -18.83 -10.41
C GLY A 23 -3.31 -17.98 -11.21
N ILE A 24 -2.58 -17.10 -10.52
CA ILE A 24 -1.52 -16.22 -11.06
C ILE A 24 -0.27 -16.49 -10.21
N GLY A 25 0.92 -16.51 -10.82
CA GLY A 25 2.16 -16.73 -10.09
C GLY A 25 2.45 -15.63 -9.07
N GLU A 26 3.10 -15.99 -7.96
CA GLU A 26 3.37 -15.01 -6.89
C GLU A 26 4.33 -13.90 -7.35
N THR A 27 5.21 -14.19 -8.30
CA THR A 27 6.18 -13.21 -8.82
C THR A 27 5.46 -12.10 -9.59
N GLU A 28 4.52 -12.47 -10.46
CA GLU A 28 3.70 -11.53 -11.24
C GLU A 28 2.83 -10.65 -10.34
N LEU A 29 2.22 -11.23 -9.31
CA LEU A 29 1.46 -10.46 -8.32
C LEU A 29 2.34 -9.55 -7.47
N THR A 30 3.54 -10.01 -7.09
CA THR A 30 4.49 -9.20 -6.32
C THR A 30 4.98 -8.00 -7.14
N ASP A 31 5.22 -8.20 -8.43
CA ASP A 31 5.60 -7.11 -9.34
C ASP A 31 4.48 -6.07 -9.46
N ALA A 32 3.25 -6.50 -9.74
CA ALA A 32 2.09 -5.60 -9.81
C ALA A 32 1.83 -4.87 -8.48
N PHE A 33 1.95 -5.57 -7.34
CA PHE A 33 1.80 -4.99 -6.00
C PHE A 33 2.85 -3.92 -5.69
N THR A 34 4.10 -4.20 -6.07
CA THR A 34 5.23 -3.27 -5.91
C THR A 34 5.03 -2.07 -6.82
N HIS A 35 4.63 -2.29 -8.08
CA HIS A 35 4.41 -1.23 -9.04
C HIS A 35 3.32 -0.25 -8.61
N LEU A 36 2.15 -0.78 -8.23
CA LEU A 36 1.05 0.02 -7.69
C LEU A 36 1.51 0.83 -6.46
N GLY A 37 2.27 0.18 -5.57
CA GLY A 37 2.82 0.81 -4.39
C GLY A 37 3.72 2.00 -4.72
N GLN A 38 4.66 1.83 -5.66
CA GLN A 38 5.59 2.86 -6.09
C GLN A 38 4.89 4.02 -6.81
N ALA A 39 3.98 3.71 -7.74
CA ALA A 39 3.24 4.73 -8.50
C ALA A 39 2.42 5.65 -7.58
N LEU A 40 1.88 5.09 -6.50
CA LEU A 40 1.08 5.82 -5.52
C LEU A 40 1.90 6.33 -4.31
N GLY A 41 3.14 5.87 -4.13
CA GLY A 41 3.97 6.14 -2.96
C GLY A 41 3.48 5.46 -1.66
N LEU A 42 2.66 4.41 -1.78
CA LEU A 42 2.13 3.64 -0.65
C LEU A 42 3.18 2.70 -0.02
N ASP A 43 4.18 2.29 -0.80
CA ASP A 43 5.35 1.56 -0.32
C ASP A 43 6.15 2.39 0.71
N TRP A 44 6.40 3.66 0.39
CA TRP A 44 7.00 4.62 1.30
C TRP A 44 6.15 4.83 2.55
N ALA A 45 4.83 5.02 2.38
CA ALA A 45 3.92 5.27 3.50
C ALA A 45 3.89 4.09 4.48
N GLN A 46 3.79 2.86 3.95
CA GLN A 46 3.86 1.63 4.75
C GLN A 46 5.20 1.47 5.46
N ALA A 47 6.32 1.69 4.75
CA ALA A 47 7.66 1.59 5.33
C ALA A 47 7.87 2.62 6.45
N ASN A 48 7.31 3.83 6.32
CA ASN A 48 7.36 4.84 7.37
C ASN A 48 6.50 4.43 8.57
N ALA A 49 5.24 4.01 8.36
CA ALA A 49 4.39 3.50 9.45
C ALA A 49 5.11 2.40 10.24
N ALA A 50 5.69 1.41 9.57
CA ALA A 50 6.38 0.31 10.23
C ALA A 50 7.62 0.71 11.06
N ARG A 51 8.15 1.92 10.86
CA ARG A 51 9.36 2.43 11.56
C ARG A 51 9.04 3.43 12.68
N ILE A 52 7.86 4.03 12.70
CA ILE A 52 7.50 4.99 13.76
C ILE A 52 7.38 4.25 15.09
N VAL A 53 8.10 4.75 16.09
CA VAL A 53 8.02 4.27 17.48
C VAL A 53 7.25 5.32 18.29
N ALA A 54 6.07 4.93 18.81
CA ALA A 54 5.23 5.80 19.62
C ALA A 54 5.22 5.40 21.10
N GLY A 55 5.30 6.40 21.97
CA GLY A 55 5.24 6.21 23.43
C GLY A 55 3.83 5.91 23.94
N ASP A 56 2.82 6.52 23.32
CA ASP A 56 1.42 6.33 23.67
C ASP A 56 0.84 5.01 23.09
N PRO A 57 0.10 4.20 23.87
CA PRO A 57 -0.51 2.96 23.38
C PRO A 57 -1.49 3.13 22.22
N TRP A 58 -2.28 4.21 22.19
CA TRP A 58 -3.26 4.42 21.13
C TRP A 58 -2.59 4.83 19.82
N GLU A 59 -1.57 5.68 19.90
CA GLU A 59 -0.77 6.04 18.75
C GLU A 59 -0.05 4.82 18.16
N ARG A 60 0.46 3.90 19.00
CA ARG A 60 1.02 2.62 18.51
C ARG A 60 -0.01 1.78 17.76
N LEU A 61 -1.23 1.68 18.26
CA LEU A 61 -2.30 0.93 17.58
C LEU A 61 -2.67 1.58 16.24
N LEU A 62 -2.76 2.91 16.19
CA LEU A 62 -2.98 3.66 14.95
C LEU A 62 -1.89 3.34 13.92
N ILE A 63 -0.62 3.48 14.28
CA ILE A 63 0.53 3.25 13.38
C ILE A 63 0.55 1.80 12.87
N ALA A 64 0.36 0.82 13.75
CA ALA A 64 0.29 -0.59 13.37
C ALA A 64 -0.89 -0.86 12.41
N GLY A 65 -2.04 -0.22 12.66
CA GLY A 65 -3.19 -0.25 11.78
C GLY A 65 -2.89 0.31 10.40
N LEU A 66 -2.20 1.46 10.33
CA LEU A 66 -1.84 2.11 9.06
C LEU A 66 -0.89 1.26 8.21
N ALA A 67 0.12 0.65 8.83
CA ALA A 67 1.04 -0.24 8.10
C ALA A 67 0.29 -1.41 7.43
N ARG A 68 -0.66 -2.03 8.14
CA ARG A 68 -1.51 -3.10 7.60
C ARG A 68 -2.46 -2.58 6.53
N ASP A 69 -3.05 -1.40 6.74
CA ASP A 69 -4.03 -0.81 5.83
C ASP A 69 -3.42 -0.55 4.44
N PHE A 70 -2.23 0.03 4.36
CA PHE A 70 -1.54 0.26 3.09
C PHE A 70 -1.22 -1.03 2.32
N GLN A 71 -0.96 -2.13 3.04
CA GLN A 71 -0.78 -3.44 2.43
C GLN A 71 -2.11 -3.98 1.91
N GLN A 72 -3.14 -3.96 2.75
CA GLN A 72 -4.46 -4.52 2.46
C GLN A 72 -5.12 -3.80 1.28
N LEU A 73 -5.06 -2.47 1.22
CA LEU A 73 -5.60 -1.69 0.10
C LEU A 73 -5.03 -2.12 -1.25
N ARG A 74 -3.73 -2.41 -1.31
CA ARG A 74 -3.06 -2.86 -2.54
C ARG A 74 -3.40 -4.32 -2.88
N LEU A 75 -3.47 -5.21 -1.88
CA LEU A 75 -3.91 -6.60 -2.09
C LEU A 75 -5.36 -6.67 -2.58
N GLU A 76 -6.26 -5.89 -1.97
CA GLU A 76 -7.67 -5.82 -2.36
C GLU A 76 -7.85 -5.25 -3.77
N PHE A 77 -7.05 -4.26 -4.15
CA PHE A 77 -7.02 -3.75 -5.51
C PHE A 77 -6.70 -4.87 -6.51
N LEU A 78 -5.60 -5.60 -6.30
CA LEU A 78 -5.21 -6.71 -7.18
C LEU A 78 -6.23 -7.85 -7.16
N ALA A 79 -6.90 -8.09 -6.03
CA ALA A 79 -7.93 -9.12 -5.91
C ALA A 79 -9.16 -8.82 -6.77
N ARG A 80 -9.47 -7.54 -7.01
CA ARG A 80 -10.60 -7.10 -7.85
C ARG A 80 -10.33 -7.11 -9.35
N GLY A 81 -9.06 -7.19 -9.77
CA GLY A 81 -8.73 -7.33 -11.19
C GLY A 81 -9.44 -8.54 -11.80
N THR A 82 -9.42 -8.73 -13.12
CA THR A 82 -10.04 -9.92 -13.78
C THR A 82 -9.11 -10.61 -14.77
N SER A 83 -8.05 -9.91 -15.19
CA SER A 83 -6.97 -10.39 -16.01
C SER A 83 -6.05 -11.37 -15.27
N LYS A 84 -5.32 -12.14 -16.07
CA LYS A 84 -4.17 -12.95 -15.64
C LYS A 84 -2.85 -12.20 -15.74
N ASP A 85 -2.87 -10.98 -16.27
CA ASP A 85 -1.77 -10.04 -16.28
C ASP A 85 -2.06 -8.89 -15.30
N PRO A 86 -1.72 -9.04 -14.01
CA PRO A 86 -2.01 -8.04 -13.00
C PRO A 86 -1.19 -6.75 -13.22
N ARG A 87 -0.05 -6.83 -13.91
CA ARG A 87 0.78 -5.66 -14.19
C ARG A 87 0.13 -4.77 -15.24
N ALA A 88 -0.33 -5.36 -16.33
CA ALA A 88 -1.06 -4.62 -17.36
C ALA A 88 -2.35 -3.99 -16.82
N GLU A 89 -3.05 -4.65 -15.88
CA GLU A 89 -4.22 -4.06 -15.22
C GLU A 89 -3.89 -2.84 -14.38
N VAL A 90 -2.80 -2.91 -13.60
CA VAL A 90 -2.32 -1.75 -12.83
C VAL A 90 -1.99 -0.60 -13.78
N ASP A 91 -1.25 -0.85 -14.87
CA ASP A 91 -0.85 0.18 -15.84
C ASP A 91 -2.07 0.84 -16.49
N ALA A 92 -3.05 0.03 -16.92
CA ALA A 92 -4.29 0.52 -17.52
C ALA A 92 -5.10 1.39 -16.53
N TRP A 93 -5.24 0.94 -15.28
CA TRP A 93 -5.95 1.69 -14.25
C TRP A 93 -5.24 3.00 -13.89
N LEU A 94 -3.90 2.98 -13.79
CA LEU A 94 -3.11 4.19 -13.55
C LEU A 94 -3.29 5.22 -14.67
N ALA A 95 -3.30 4.77 -15.92
CA ALA A 95 -3.54 5.63 -17.08
C ALA A 95 -4.98 6.19 -17.10
N GLU A 96 -5.99 5.36 -16.81
CA GLU A 96 -7.39 5.78 -16.75
C GLU A 96 -7.66 6.82 -15.65
N HIS A 97 -6.90 6.76 -14.55
CA HIS A 97 -7.08 7.63 -13.39
C HIS A 97 -5.94 8.62 -13.15
N ASP A 98 -5.13 8.92 -14.17
CA ASP A 98 -3.92 9.74 -14.09
C ASP A 98 -4.11 11.02 -13.25
N ALA A 99 -5.15 11.82 -13.54
CA ALA A 99 -5.39 13.06 -12.81
C ALA A 99 -5.62 12.85 -11.29
N ARG A 100 -6.32 11.78 -10.90
CA ARG A 100 -6.59 11.46 -9.49
C ARG A 100 -5.36 10.85 -8.83
N VAL A 101 -4.60 10.04 -9.56
CA VAL A 101 -3.33 9.47 -9.13
C VAL A 101 -2.32 10.60 -8.87
N ALA A 102 -2.18 11.56 -9.78
CA ALA A 102 -1.30 12.71 -9.64
C ALA A 102 -1.67 13.57 -8.42
N GLN A 103 -2.96 13.83 -8.20
CA GLN A 103 -3.42 14.55 -7.02
C GLN A 103 -3.08 13.83 -5.72
N PHE A 104 -3.30 12.51 -5.67
CA PHE A 104 -2.94 11.70 -4.51
C PHE A 104 -1.43 11.65 -4.27
N ALA A 105 -0.64 11.42 -5.33
CA ALA A 105 0.81 11.41 -5.27
C ALA A 105 1.36 12.75 -4.75
N ALA A 106 0.77 13.89 -5.12
CA ALA A 106 1.16 15.20 -4.60
C ALA A 106 0.97 15.33 -3.07
N VAL A 107 -0.02 14.66 -2.48
CA VAL A 107 -0.21 14.61 -1.02
C VAL A 107 0.90 13.78 -0.37
N VAL A 108 1.23 12.62 -0.95
CA VAL A 108 2.33 11.78 -0.47
C VAL A 108 3.67 12.49 -0.58
N GLU A 109 3.94 13.16 -1.69
CA GLU A 109 5.16 13.95 -1.90
C GLU A 109 5.29 15.11 -0.90
N ARG A 110 4.17 15.73 -0.51
CA ARG A 110 4.17 16.75 0.55
C ARG A 110 4.57 16.14 1.90
N ALA A 111 4.06 14.96 2.23
CA ALA A 111 4.42 14.25 3.46
C ALA A 111 5.90 13.83 3.46
N LYS A 112 6.44 13.38 2.32
CA LYS A 112 7.86 13.05 2.14
C LYS A 112 8.81 14.24 2.38
N ARG A 113 8.35 15.46 2.10
CA ARG A 113 9.13 16.70 2.31
C ARG A 113 9.09 17.21 3.76
N ALA A 114 8.23 16.66 4.61
CA ALA A 114 8.23 17.01 6.02
C ALA A 114 9.52 16.49 6.71
N PRO A 115 10.06 17.19 7.72
CA PRO A 115 11.25 16.72 8.45
C PRO A 115 11.04 15.33 9.07
N THR A 116 9.83 15.06 9.55
CA THR A 116 9.40 13.77 10.08
C THR A 116 7.97 13.47 9.64
N ALA A 117 7.77 12.35 8.96
CA ALA A 117 6.43 11.82 8.71
C ALA A 117 5.84 11.34 10.03
N ASN A 118 4.62 11.79 10.37
CA ASN A 118 3.94 11.44 11.60
C ASN A 118 2.65 10.64 11.35
N ALA A 119 2.07 10.10 12.43
CA ALA A 119 0.88 9.26 12.34
C ALA A 119 -0.31 9.96 11.67
N ALA A 120 -0.50 11.27 11.88
CA ALA A 120 -1.58 12.04 11.28
C ALA A 120 -1.42 12.18 9.75
N MET A 121 -0.20 12.43 9.27
CA MET A 121 0.09 12.47 7.82
C MET A 121 -0.20 11.11 7.17
N LEU A 122 0.24 10.02 7.81
CA LEU A 122 0.01 8.68 7.30
C LEU A 122 -1.49 8.29 7.35
N ALA A 123 -2.21 8.70 8.39
CA ALA A 123 -3.66 8.51 8.48
C ALA A 123 -4.42 9.24 7.36
N GLN A 124 -4.02 10.48 7.05
CA GLN A 124 -4.58 11.22 5.93
C GLN A 124 -4.33 10.53 4.59
N ILE A 125 -3.11 10.02 4.36
CA ILE A 125 -2.75 9.26 3.16
C ILE A 125 -3.60 7.98 3.08
N ALA A 126 -3.75 7.23 4.17
CA ALA A 126 -4.56 6.02 4.21
C ALA A 126 -6.04 6.30 3.89
N GLY A 127 -6.61 7.38 4.45
CA GLY A 127 -7.97 7.81 4.15
C GLY A 127 -8.17 8.12 2.67
N GLN A 128 -7.25 8.87 2.06
CA GLN A 128 -7.33 9.18 0.63
C GLN A 128 -7.08 7.96 -0.27
N ALA A 129 -6.13 7.09 0.09
CA ALA A 129 -5.85 5.86 -0.63
C ALA A 129 -7.07 4.93 -0.68
N ARG A 130 -7.81 4.81 0.44
CA ARG A 130 -9.04 4.02 0.52
C ARG A 130 -10.12 4.55 -0.43
N VAL A 131 -10.25 5.87 -0.59
CA VAL A 131 -11.19 6.47 -1.56
C VAL A 131 -10.70 6.32 -3.00
N LEU A 132 -9.38 6.41 -3.22
CA LEU A 132 -8.80 6.28 -4.55
C LEU A 132 -8.94 4.84 -5.08
N LEU A 133 -8.52 3.86 -4.28
CA LEU A 133 -8.48 2.45 -4.65
C LEU A 133 -9.81 1.73 -4.45
N GLY A 134 -10.68 2.17 -3.55
CA GLY A 134 -11.97 1.51 -3.27
C GLY A 134 -13.08 1.76 -4.29
N ARG A 135 -12.79 2.46 -5.38
CA ARG A 135 -13.70 2.68 -6.51
C ARG A 135 -13.27 1.80 -7.68
#